data_AF-U7GBI7-F1
#
_entry.id   AF-U7GBI7-F1
#
_cell.length_a   1.000
_cell.length_b   1.000
_cell.length_c   1.000
_cell.angle_alpha   90.00
_cell.angle_beta   90.00
_cell.angle_gamma   90.00
#
_symmetry.space_group_name_H-M   'P 1'
#
loop_
_entity.id
_entity.type
_entity.pdbx_description
1 polymer ?
#
loop_
_entity_poly.entity_id
_entity_poly.type
_entity_poly.pdbx_seq_one_letter_code
_entity_poly.pdbx_strand_id
1 'polypeptide(L)'
;MKKGILITAITIFSTTVQAKVDVCVFDLLGKSGEAYKSVEEWALAAKAWNADLNLIPYQDEAKAQNDFDTGRCDGVAMTSMRARKYNKFAGSIDALGAVTNNSIAQKAITYALDPRNKHRLVTKLNGDEFEVAAIAQIGLAYVYVRDKTINTIEKGKGKKFAYLHYDQAQKMIVERLELVGVPSEISDFAKKFNNGQVDVIAAPAYAYKPLEISKGLGTNGAIFDFPVINLTADIIIRPNKFPKGFGLKSRAWAIKQLPKNFSTIARLEADIPAKYKQALSSEDRHRYQKMMRDGRIELTQLGVYDPVMMRVLKRARCAVERTNFECSLSGE
;
A
#
# COMPACT_ATOMS: atom_id res chain seq x y z
N MET A 1 45.64 -7.30 -66.53
CA MET A 1 45.32 -6.48 -65.34
C MET A 1 43.82 -6.54 -65.07
N LYS A 2 43.40 -7.07 -63.92
CA LYS A 2 42.15 -6.73 -63.20
C LYS A 2 42.12 -7.56 -61.91
N LYS A 3 42.56 -6.97 -60.79
CA LYS A 3 42.42 -7.55 -59.44
C LYS A 3 41.08 -7.06 -58.90
N GLY A 4 40.15 -7.97 -58.66
CA GLY A 4 38.90 -7.69 -57.96
C GLY A 4 39.15 -7.67 -56.46
N ILE A 5 38.76 -6.57 -55.80
CA ILE A 5 38.80 -6.42 -54.34
C ILE A 5 37.43 -6.83 -53.81
N LEU A 6 37.38 -7.90 -53.02
CA LEU A 6 36.20 -8.33 -52.29
C LEU A 6 36.12 -7.52 -50.98
N ILE A 7 35.12 -6.67 -50.82
CA ILE A 7 34.87 -5.92 -49.58
C ILE A 7 33.88 -6.75 -48.74
N THR A 8 34.39 -7.36 -47.68
CA THR A 8 33.58 -8.06 -46.69
C THR A 8 32.97 -7.04 -45.72
N ALA A 9 31.65 -6.84 -45.80
CA ALA A 9 30.93 -5.96 -44.86
C ALA A 9 30.82 -6.64 -43.49
N ILE A 10 31.52 -6.11 -42.49
CA ILE A 10 31.40 -6.51 -41.09
C ILE A 10 30.20 -5.76 -40.49
N THR A 11 29.08 -6.45 -40.31
CA THR A 11 27.95 -5.96 -39.52
C THR A 11 28.31 -6.04 -38.04
N ILE A 12 28.67 -4.89 -37.47
CA ILE A 12 28.85 -4.74 -36.02
C ILE A 12 27.45 -4.76 -35.39
N PHE A 13 27.07 -5.88 -34.76
CA PHE A 13 25.95 -5.91 -33.84
C PHE A 13 26.36 -5.16 -32.58
N SER A 14 26.05 -3.87 -32.51
CA SER A 14 26.11 -3.12 -31.26
C SER A 14 25.07 -3.69 -30.30
N THR A 15 25.50 -4.55 -29.37
CA THR A 15 24.70 -4.83 -28.17
C THR A 15 24.67 -3.54 -27.37
N THR A 16 23.56 -2.80 -27.47
CA THR A 16 23.28 -1.70 -26.56
C THR A 16 23.17 -2.31 -25.17
N VAL A 17 24.22 -2.15 -24.34
CA VAL A 17 24.13 -2.42 -22.91
C VAL A 17 23.11 -1.42 -22.39
N GLN A 18 21.88 -1.88 -22.19
CA GLN A 18 20.84 -1.05 -21.60
C GLN A 18 21.28 -0.70 -20.18
N ALA A 19 21.44 0.60 -19.91
CA ALA A 19 21.82 1.08 -18.59
C ALA A 19 20.86 0.53 -17.54
N LYS A 20 21.40 0.20 -16.36
CA LYS A 20 20.58 -0.27 -15.25
C LYS A 20 19.53 0.78 -14.91
N VAL A 21 18.31 0.32 -14.67
CA VAL A 21 17.19 1.17 -14.28
C VAL A 21 17.18 1.26 -12.75
N ASP A 22 17.31 2.48 -12.23
CA ASP A 22 17.34 2.70 -10.78
C ASP A 22 15.94 2.66 -10.17
N VAL A 23 15.76 1.84 -9.13
CA VAL A 23 14.50 1.68 -8.41
C VAL A 23 14.71 1.98 -6.93
N CYS A 24 14.05 3.01 -6.44
CA CYS A 24 14.01 3.37 -5.02
C CYS A 24 13.08 2.40 -4.28
N VAL A 25 13.54 1.75 -3.20
CA VAL A 25 12.76 0.73 -2.50
C VAL A 25 12.62 1.10 -1.02
N PHE A 26 11.41 1.44 -0.61
CA PHE A 26 11.10 1.68 0.78
C PHE A 26 10.81 0.37 1.53
N ASP A 27 11.46 0.19 2.68
CA ASP A 27 11.13 -0.82 3.67
C ASP A 27 11.51 -0.33 5.08
N LEU A 28 10.69 -0.59 6.10
CA LEU A 28 10.95 -0.26 7.50
C LEU A 28 12.35 -0.72 7.97
N LEU A 29 12.81 -1.88 7.50
CA LEU A 29 14.11 -2.47 7.85
C LEU A 29 15.17 -2.31 6.74
N GLY A 30 14.90 -1.46 5.73
CA GLY A 30 15.78 -1.29 4.58
C GLY A 30 16.02 -2.62 3.87
N LYS A 31 17.29 -2.93 3.56
CA LYS A 31 17.67 -4.18 2.87
C LYS A 31 17.26 -5.46 3.61
N SER A 32 17.10 -5.40 4.93
CA SER A 32 16.77 -6.58 5.74
C SER A 32 15.27 -6.89 5.78
N GLY A 33 14.43 -6.01 5.28
CA GLY A 33 12.99 -6.15 5.34
C GLY A 33 12.37 -7.04 4.26
N GLU A 34 11.16 -7.49 4.53
CA GLU A 34 10.45 -8.46 3.69
C GLU A 34 9.92 -7.83 2.40
N ALA A 35 9.56 -6.53 2.41
CA ALA A 35 9.17 -5.83 1.21
C ALA A 35 10.38 -5.64 0.28
N TYR A 36 11.56 -5.31 0.84
CA TYR A 36 12.79 -5.22 0.04
C TYR A 36 13.14 -6.55 -0.63
N LYS A 37 13.11 -7.67 0.11
CA LYS A 37 13.31 -9.02 -0.46
C LYS A 37 12.30 -9.36 -1.55
N SER A 38 11.03 -8.98 -1.37
CA SER A 38 10.00 -9.17 -2.40
C SER A 38 10.33 -8.38 -3.68
N VAL A 39 10.93 -7.20 -3.56
CA VAL A 39 11.39 -6.40 -4.70
C VAL A 39 12.66 -6.98 -5.32
N GLU A 40 13.55 -7.63 -4.56
CA GLU A 40 14.68 -8.39 -5.11
C GLU A 40 14.19 -9.57 -5.98
N GLU A 41 13.16 -10.31 -5.53
CA GLU A 41 12.53 -11.37 -6.33
C GLU A 41 11.91 -10.82 -7.62
N TRP A 42 11.27 -9.64 -7.53
CA TRP A 42 10.73 -8.94 -8.69
C TRP A 42 11.85 -8.50 -9.65
N ALA A 43 12.96 -7.97 -9.15
CA ALA A 43 14.11 -7.58 -9.96
C ALA A 43 14.79 -8.77 -10.64
N LEU A 44 14.82 -9.93 -9.98
CA LEU A 44 15.29 -11.16 -10.60
C LEU A 44 14.37 -11.60 -11.75
N ALA A 45 13.05 -11.54 -11.56
CA ALA A 45 12.08 -11.84 -12.61
C ALA A 45 12.15 -10.85 -13.79
N ALA A 46 12.42 -9.57 -13.49
CA ALA A 46 12.55 -8.49 -14.47
C ALA A 46 13.64 -8.74 -15.53
N LYS A 47 14.69 -9.50 -15.19
CA LYS A 47 15.74 -9.90 -16.15
C LYS A 47 15.18 -10.69 -17.33
N ALA A 48 14.20 -11.56 -17.10
CA ALA A 48 13.52 -12.31 -18.18
C ALA A 48 12.67 -11.41 -19.09
N TRP A 49 12.45 -10.16 -18.70
CA TRP A 49 11.72 -9.15 -19.47
C TRP A 49 12.66 -8.07 -20.02
N ASN A 50 13.97 -8.34 -20.05
CA ASN A 50 15.05 -7.46 -20.53
C ASN A 50 15.21 -6.16 -19.74
N ALA A 51 14.89 -6.18 -18.44
CA ALA A 51 15.17 -5.07 -17.54
C ALA A 51 16.23 -5.49 -16.51
N ASP A 52 17.37 -4.79 -16.51
CA ASP A 52 18.37 -4.91 -15.45
C ASP A 52 18.14 -3.78 -14.44
N LEU A 53 17.82 -4.14 -13.20
CA LEU A 53 17.38 -3.18 -12.19
C LEU A 53 18.44 -3.03 -11.10
N ASN A 54 18.69 -1.78 -10.69
CA ASN A 54 19.48 -1.47 -9.53
C ASN A 54 18.55 -1.01 -8.39
N LEU A 55 18.58 -1.72 -7.26
CA LEU A 55 17.68 -1.46 -6.13
C LEU A 55 18.38 -0.58 -5.09
N ILE A 56 17.79 0.57 -4.79
CA ILE A 56 18.32 1.55 -3.83
C ILE A 56 17.43 1.53 -2.58
N PRO A 57 17.90 1.02 -1.44
CA PRO A 57 17.09 0.87 -0.24
C PRO A 57 16.86 2.21 0.47
N TYR A 58 15.66 2.39 1.01
CA TYR A 58 15.27 3.49 1.86
C TYR A 58 14.50 3.00 3.08
N GLN A 59 14.83 3.53 4.26
CA GLN A 59 14.00 3.39 5.47
C GLN A 59 13.07 4.60 5.69
N ASP A 60 13.26 5.65 4.89
CA ASP A 60 12.44 6.85 4.89
C ASP A 60 11.69 6.89 3.55
N GLU A 61 10.39 6.63 3.63
CA GLU A 61 9.53 6.57 2.44
C GLU A 61 9.47 7.91 1.71
N ALA A 62 9.51 9.03 2.44
CA ALA A 62 9.47 10.37 1.84
C ALA A 62 10.73 10.63 1.01
N LYS A 63 11.90 10.12 1.44
CA LYS A 63 13.14 10.20 0.64
C LYS A 63 13.06 9.34 -0.61
N ALA A 64 12.54 8.12 -0.53
CA ALA A 64 12.33 7.27 -1.71
C ALA A 64 11.39 7.96 -2.72
N GLN A 65 10.32 8.58 -2.23
CA GLN A 65 9.39 9.35 -3.05
C GLN A 65 10.07 10.57 -3.69
N ASN A 66 10.85 11.34 -2.92
CA ASN A 66 11.56 12.52 -3.43
C ASN A 66 12.56 12.16 -4.53
N ASP A 67 13.33 11.10 -4.34
CA ASP A 67 14.33 10.68 -5.33
C ASP A 67 13.67 10.14 -6.61
N PHE A 68 12.48 9.56 -6.50
CA PHE A 68 11.63 9.25 -7.66
C PHE A 68 11.07 10.51 -8.35
N ASP A 69 10.52 11.45 -7.58
CA ASP A 69 9.95 12.70 -8.11
C ASP A 69 11.00 13.55 -8.84
N THR A 70 12.24 13.58 -8.33
CA THR A 70 13.37 14.32 -8.90
C THR A 70 14.09 13.57 -10.03
N GLY A 71 13.64 12.36 -10.38
CA GLY A 71 14.20 11.57 -11.48
C GLY A 71 15.53 10.90 -11.18
N ARG A 72 15.95 10.82 -9.91
CA ARG A 72 17.10 9.99 -9.49
C ARG A 72 16.78 8.51 -9.57
N CYS A 73 15.52 8.15 -9.36
CA CYS A 73 15.00 6.80 -9.58
C CYS A 73 13.99 6.81 -10.74
N ASP A 74 14.08 5.80 -11.60
CA ASP A 74 13.16 5.57 -12.72
C ASP A 74 11.93 4.74 -12.29
N GLY A 75 12.03 4.05 -11.15
CA GLY A 75 10.92 3.39 -10.47
C GLY A 75 11.00 3.53 -8.95
N VAL A 76 9.90 3.23 -8.27
CA VAL A 76 9.81 3.28 -6.82
C VAL A 76 8.85 2.26 -6.25
N ALA A 77 9.24 1.57 -5.18
CA ALA A 77 8.37 0.71 -4.39
C ALA A 77 8.08 1.41 -3.05
N MET A 78 6.80 1.71 -2.80
CA MET A 78 6.35 2.45 -1.61
C MET A 78 4.91 2.03 -1.22
N THR A 79 4.40 2.50 -0.08
CA THR A 79 3.01 2.29 0.31
C THR A 79 2.05 3.00 -0.66
N SER A 80 0.88 2.41 -0.89
CA SER A 80 -0.11 2.99 -1.78
C SER A 80 -0.68 4.32 -1.25
N MET A 81 -0.55 4.57 0.05
CA MET A 81 -0.89 5.85 0.67
C MET A 81 -0.14 7.02 0.02
N ARG A 82 1.16 6.85 -0.26
CA ARG A 82 1.93 7.84 -1.04
C ARG A 82 1.79 7.61 -2.54
N ALA A 83 1.72 6.35 -2.98
CA ALA A 83 1.66 6.03 -4.41
C ALA A 83 0.38 6.49 -5.10
N ARG A 84 -0.71 6.75 -4.35
CA ARG A 84 -1.98 7.27 -4.87
C ARG A 84 -1.81 8.56 -5.68
N LYS A 85 -0.80 9.37 -5.38
CA LYS A 85 -0.40 10.54 -6.17
C LYS A 85 -0.11 10.17 -7.64
N TYR A 86 0.52 9.03 -7.87
CA TYR A 86 0.89 8.55 -9.21
C TYR A 86 -0.20 7.73 -9.88
N ASN A 87 -1.05 7.06 -9.10
CA ASN A 87 -2.21 6.35 -9.63
C ASN A 87 -3.36 6.28 -8.62
N LYS A 88 -4.41 7.06 -8.87
CA LYS A 88 -5.58 7.13 -7.99
C LYS A 88 -6.34 5.80 -7.92
N PHE A 89 -6.48 5.09 -9.05
CA PHE A 89 -7.23 3.85 -9.12
C PHE A 89 -6.61 2.75 -8.25
N ALA A 90 -5.29 2.53 -8.37
CA ALA A 90 -4.55 1.57 -7.55
C ALA A 90 -4.50 2.00 -6.07
N GLY A 91 -4.09 3.24 -5.78
CA GLY A 91 -3.99 3.72 -4.40
C GLY A 91 -5.33 3.82 -3.66
N SER A 92 -6.46 3.73 -4.36
CA SER A 92 -7.79 3.69 -3.75
C SER A 92 -8.18 2.31 -3.22
N ILE A 93 -7.38 1.26 -3.47
CA ILE A 93 -7.58 -0.06 -2.84
C ILE A 93 -7.53 0.06 -1.30
N ASP A 94 -6.72 0.99 -0.81
CA ASP A 94 -6.54 1.30 0.61
C ASP A 94 -7.61 2.28 1.13
N ALA A 95 -8.80 2.28 0.55
CA ALA A 95 -9.88 3.11 1.05
C ALA A 95 -10.34 2.68 2.44
N LEU A 96 -10.61 3.68 3.29
CA LEU A 96 -10.98 3.53 4.69
C LEU A 96 -12.15 2.55 4.87
N GLY A 97 -11.92 1.46 5.59
CA GLY A 97 -12.93 0.42 5.86
C GLY A 97 -13.46 -0.31 4.63
N ALA A 98 -12.85 -0.14 3.45
CA ALA A 98 -13.31 -0.73 2.21
C ALA A 98 -12.93 -2.22 2.06
N VAL A 99 -11.92 -2.66 2.80
CA VAL A 99 -11.36 -4.00 2.74
C VAL A 99 -11.23 -4.50 4.18
N THR A 100 -12.14 -5.37 4.58
CA THR A 100 -12.28 -5.84 5.97
C THR A 100 -11.61 -7.19 6.22
N ASN A 101 -11.13 -7.85 5.17
CA ASN A 101 -10.40 -9.11 5.28
C ASN A 101 -9.51 -9.34 4.05
N ASN A 102 -8.57 -10.29 4.18
CA ASN A 102 -7.58 -10.60 3.13
C ASN A 102 -8.21 -11.19 1.85
N SER A 103 -9.39 -11.82 1.92
CA SER A 103 -10.10 -12.32 0.73
C SER A 103 -10.64 -11.18 -0.14
N ILE A 104 -11.16 -10.12 0.51
CA ILE A 104 -11.59 -8.90 -0.19
C ILE A 104 -10.39 -8.21 -0.83
N ALA A 105 -9.27 -8.08 -0.10
CA ALA A 105 -8.03 -7.52 -0.60
C ALA A 105 -7.54 -8.29 -1.85
N GLN A 106 -7.52 -9.61 -1.78
CA GLN A 106 -7.10 -10.46 -2.89
C GLN A 106 -7.97 -10.24 -4.14
N LYS A 107 -9.29 -10.16 -3.98
CA LYS A 107 -10.22 -9.88 -5.09
C LYS A 107 -9.97 -8.50 -5.71
N ALA A 108 -9.79 -7.48 -4.88
CA ALA A 108 -9.54 -6.11 -5.32
C ALA A 108 -8.21 -5.97 -6.08
N ILE A 109 -7.13 -6.51 -5.50
CA ILE A 109 -5.79 -6.47 -6.11
C ILE A 109 -5.77 -7.28 -7.42
N THR A 110 -6.36 -8.48 -7.42
CA THR A 110 -6.46 -9.30 -8.64
C THR A 110 -7.24 -8.58 -9.74
N TYR A 111 -8.36 -7.93 -9.38
CA TYR A 111 -9.12 -7.13 -10.34
C TYR A 111 -8.27 -5.97 -10.87
N ALA A 112 -7.63 -5.19 -9.99
CA ALA A 112 -6.85 -4.04 -10.39
C ALA A 112 -5.74 -4.42 -11.38
N LEU A 113 -5.02 -5.50 -11.09
CA LEU A 113 -3.88 -5.99 -11.89
C LEU A 113 -4.29 -6.74 -13.17
N ASP A 114 -5.57 -7.03 -13.37
CA ASP A 114 -6.07 -7.71 -14.57
C ASP A 114 -5.67 -6.93 -15.86
N PRO A 115 -5.17 -7.60 -16.92
CA PRO A 115 -4.75 -6.93 -18.15
C PRO A 115 -5.82 -6.04 -18.80
N ARG A 116 -7.11 -6.33 -18.58
CA ARG A 116 -8.24 -5.50 -19.06
C ARG A 116 -8.25 -4.12 -18.42
N ASN A 117 -7.68 -3.97 -17.23
CA ASN A 117 -7.58 -2.71 -16.49
C ASN A 117 -6.29 -1.93 -16.74
N LYS A 118 -5.42 -2.36 -17.68
CA LYS A 118 -4.11 -1.73 -17.95
C LYS A 118 -4.16 -0.20 -18.11
N HIS A 119 -5.21 0.33 -18.73
CA HIS A 119 -5.37 1.77 -18.98
C HIS A 119 -5.61 2.56 -17.69
N ARG A 120 -6.17 1.93 -16.65
CA ARG A 120 -6.41 2.54 -15.34
C ARG A 120 -5.14 2.63 -14.49
N LEU A 121 -4.14 1.82 -14.83
CA LEU A 121 -2.86 1.72 -14.12
C LEU A 121 -1.78 2.60 -14.74
N VAL A 122 -2.13 3.39 -15.75
CA VAL A 122 -1.27 4.40 -16.35
C VAL A 122 -1.89 5.77 -16.09
N THR A 123 -1.10 6.74 -15.67
CA THR A 123 -1.55 8.10 -15.37
C THR A 123 -0.53 9.10 -15.86
N LYS A 124 -1.02 10.22 -16.40
CA LYS A 124 -0.17 11.35 -16.77
C LYS A 124 -0.29 12.44 -15.72
N LEU A 125 0.83 12.92 -15.21
CA LEU A 125 0.90 13.96 -14.20
C LEU A 125 2.08 14.89 -14.53
N ASN A 126 1.82 16.19 -14.67
CA ASN A 126 2.84 17.21 -14.95
C ASN A 126 3.73 16.91 -16.18
N GLY A 127 3.16 16.31 -17.22
CA GLY A 127 3.90 15.94 -18.45
C GLY A 127 4.61 14.59 -18.39
N ASP A 128 4.74 13.99 -17.20
CA ASP A 128 5.26 12.64 -17.02
C ASP A 128 4.17 11.58 -17.09
N GLU A 129 4.56 10.37 -17.47
CA GLU A 129 3.71 9.18 -17.42
C GLU A 129 4.19 8.25 -16.30
N PHE A 130 3.26 7.73 -15.52
CA PHE A 130 3.48 6.80 -14.43
C PHE A 130 2.66 5.54 -14.67
N GLU A 131 3.26 4.38 -14.45
CA GLU A 131 2.59 3.08 -14.55
C GLU A 131 2.75 2.28 -13.25
N VAL A 132 1.65 1.67 -12.78
CA VAL A 132 1.68 0.72 -11.65
C VAL A 132 2.14 -0.64 -12.17
N ALA A 133 3.35 -1.05 -11.82
CA ALA A 133 3.97 -2.29 -12.26
C ALA A 133 3.60 -3.49 -11.37
N ALA A 134 3.31 -3.28 -10.09
CA ALA A 134 2.89 -4.31 -9.15
C ALA A 134 2.09 -3.70 -7.99
N ILE A 135 1.22 -4.51 -7.38
CA ILE A 135 0.51 -4.20 -6.14
C ILE A 135 0.63 -5.44 -5.25
N ALA A 136 1.04 -5.24 -4.01
CA ALA A 136 1.21 -6.29 -3.00
C ALA A 136 0.57 -5.85 -1.68
N GLN A 137 -0.02 -6.77 -0.92
CA GLN A 137 -0.57 -6.41 0.39
C GLN A 137 0.56 -6.28 1.42
N ILE A 138 0.47 -5.25 2.26
CA ILE A 138 1.27 -5.09 3.49
C ILE A 138 0.49 -5.66 4.68
N GLY A 139 -0.84 -5.53 4.67
CA GLY A 139 -1.75 -6.15 5.62
C GLY A 139 -2.92 -5.26 6.00
N LEU A 140 -3.82 -5.79 6.83
CA LEU A 140 -4.90 -5.01 7.43
C LEU A 140 -4.35 -4.21 8.61
N ALA A 141 -4.65 -2.92 8.67
CA ALA A 141 -4.29 -2.09 9.80
C ALA A 141 -5.42 -2.11 10.85
N TYR A 142 -5.00 -2.37 12.09
CA TYR A 142 -5.88 -2.41 13.26
C TYR A 142 -5.56 -1.23 14.18
N VAL A 143 -6.51 -0.87 15.03
CA VAL A 143 -6.32 0.21 16.02
C VAL A 143 -5.61 -0.34 17.25
N TYR A 144 -4.52 0.31 17.64
CA TYR A 144 -3.72 0.03 18.83
C TYR A 144 -3.95 1.15 19.82
N VAL A 145 -4.25 0.79 21.06
CA VAL A 145 -4.44 1.74 22.16
C VAL A 145 -3.49 1.43 23.30
N ARG A 146 -2.97 2.46 23.96
CA ARG A 146 -2.15 2.30 25.18
C ARG A 146 -2.97 1.84 26.40
N ASP A 147 -4.28 2.10 26.37
CA ASP A 147 -5.22 1.73 27.43
C ASP A 147 -6.46 1.07 26.80
N LYS A 148 -6.67 -0.21 27.14
CA LYS A 148 -7.81 -1.02 26.70
C LYS A 148 -9.19 -0.47 27.11
N THR A 149 -9.23 0.49 28.04
CA THR A 149 -10.49 1.19 28.36
C THR A 149 -10.97 2.09 27.23
N ILE A 150 -10.10 2.47 26.28
CA ILE A 150 -10.45 3.21 25.06
C ILE A 150 -11.10 2.26 24.05
N ASN A 151 -12.29 1.72 24.40
CA ASN A 151 -12.92 0.61 23.69
C ASN A 151 -14.28 0.93 23.05
N THR A 152 -14.67 2.21 23.04
CA THR A 152 -15.84 2.72 22.31
C THR A 152 -15.46 4.01 21.59
N ILE A 153 -16.30 4.46 20.66
CA ILE A 153 -16.12 5.74 19.96
C ILE A 153 -16.02 6.90 20.97
N GLU A 154 -16.91 6.92 21.97
CA GLU A 154 -17.01 7.99 22.97
C GLU A 154 -15.75 8.08 23.83
N LYS A 155 -15.17 6.93 24.21
CA LYS A 155 -13.94 6.91 25.01
C LYS A 155 -12.69 7.25 24.19
N GLY A 156 -12.80 7.20 22.86
CA GLY A 156 -11.78 7.69 21.93
C GLY A 156 -11.70 9.21 21.88
N LYS A 157 -12.81 9.93 22.10
CA LYS A 157 -12.86 11.39 22.03
C LYS A 157 -11.79 12.06 22.89
N GLY A 158 -11.09 13.03 22.32
CA GLY A 158 -10.00 13.77 22.97
C GLY A 158 -8.69 12.99 23.13
N LYS A 159 -8.62 11.72 22.71
CA LYS A 159 -7.38 10.94 22.74
C LYS A 159 -6.44 11.37 21.62
N LYS A 160 -5.14 11.33 21.89
CA LYS A 160 -4.11 11.70 20.92
C LYS A 160 -3.90 10.58 19.91
N PHE A 161 -4.12 10.88 18.63
CA PHE A 161 -3.97 9.93 17.54
C PHE A 161 -2.83 10.33 16.61
N ALA A 162 -1.85 9.44 16.42
CA ALA A 162 -0.81 9.68 15.41
C ALA A 162 -1.39 9.42 14.02
N TYR A 163 -1.56 10.48 13.24
CA TYR A 163 -2.02 10.35 11.86
C TYR A 163 -0.91 10.72 10.88
N LEU A 164 -0.88 10.04 9.74
CA LEU A 164 0.00 10.35 8.64
C LEU A 164 -0.46 11.66 7.99
N HIS A 165 0.34 12.72 8.10
CA HIS A 165 -0.11 14.09 7.80
C HIS A 165 -0.49 14.32 6.33
N TYR A 166 -0.03 13.45 5.44
CA TYR A 166 -0.35 13.47 4.01
C TYR A 166 -1.60 12.66 3.65
N ASP A 167 -2.20 11.91 4.58
CA ASP A 167 -3.39 11.12 4.31
C ASP A 167 -4.68 11.84 4.74
N GLN A 168 -5.49 12.18 3.74
CA GLN A 168 -6.75 12.90 3.96
C GLN A 168 -7.82 12.04 4.65
N ALA A 169 -7.77 10.72 4.48
CA ALA A 169 -8.74 9.83 5.11
C ALA A 169 -8.53 9.77 6.63
N GLN A 170 -7.27 9.71 7.08
CA GLN A 170 -6.95 9.78 8.50
C GLN A 170 -7.28 11.15 9.11
N LYS A 171 -7.07 12.26 8.40
CA LYS A 171 -7.51 13.60 8.85
C LYS A 171 -9.01 13.65 9.10
N MET A 172 -9.80 13.14 8.14
CA MET A 172 -11.25 13.06 8.29
C MET A 172 -11.65 12.22 9.52
N ILE A 173 -10.96 11.10 9.77
CA ILE A 173 -11.21 10.28 10.97
C ILE A 173 -10.91 11.04 12.27
N VAL A 174 -9.79 11.78 12.31
CA VAL A 174 -9.45 12.61 13.47
C VAL A 174 -10.55 13.62 13.78
N GLU A 175 -11.06 14.31 12.76
CA GLU A 175 -12.13 15.30 12.92
C GLU A 175 -13.45 14.65 13.35
N ARG A 176 -13.90 13.59 12.66
CA ARG A 176 -15.20 12.94 12.91
C ARG A 176 -15.27 12.24 14.27
N LEU A 177 -14.15 11.72 14.77
CA LEU A 177 -14.07 11.08 16.08
C LEU A 177 -13.65 12.05 17.19
N GLU A 178 -13.50 13.33 16.88
CA GLU A 178 -13.07 14.37 17.83
C GLU A 178 -11.78 13.99 18.57
N LEU A 179 -10.82 13.41 17.82
CA LEU A 179 -9.50 13.03 18.33
C LEU A 179 -8.56 14.24 18.34
N VAL A 180 -7.53 14.18 19.18
CA VAL A 180 -6.42 15.14 19.12
C VAL A 180 -5.40 14.62 18.12
N GLY A 181 -5.45 15.11 16.88
CA GLY A 181 -4.52 14.69 15.82
C GLY A 181 -3.08 15.12 16.10
N VAL A 182 -2.15 14.15 16.06
CA VAL A 182 -0.70 14.38 16.14
C VAL A 182 -0.08 14.04 14.78
N PRO A 183 0.27 15.07 13.96
CA PRO A 183 0.88 14.85 12.64
C PRO A 183 2.14 14.00 12.73
N SER A 184 2.23 12.98 11.89
CA SER A 184 3.29 11.96 11.94
C SER A 184 3.69 11.46 10.56
N GLU A 185 4.81 10.76 10.54
CA GLU A 185 5.40 10.06 9.39
C GLU A 185 5.56 8.57 9.72
N ILE A 186 5.75 7.72 8.71
CA ILE A 186 6.01 6.29 8.94
C ILE A 186 7.27 6.09 9.81
N SER A 187 8.24 7.01 9.72
CA SER A 187 9.48 6.98 10.49
C SER A 187 9.33 7.27 11.99
N ASP A 188 8.19 7.84 12.43
CA ASP A 188 8.02 8.34 13.80
C ASP A 188 6.70 8.00 14.52
N PHE A 189 5.61 7.65 13.81
CA PHE A 189 4.29 7.46 14.43
C PHE A 189 4.31 6.39 15.55
N ALA A 190 4.99 5.26 15.32
CA ALA A 190 5.14 4.19 16.31
C ALA A 190 6.06 4.60 17.47
N LYS A 191 7.08 5.45 17.23
CA LYS A 191 7.94 5.99 18.29
C LYS A 191 7.14 6.89 19.23
N LYS A 192 6.28 7.76 18.67
CA LYS A 192 5.35 8.59 19.45
C LYS A 192 4.45 7.72 20.34
N PHE A 193 3.93 6.62 19.80
CA PHE A 193 3.10 5.67 20.55
C PHE A 193 3.88 4.96 21.65
N ASN A 194 5.05 4.42 21.33
CA ASN A 194 5.92 3.73 22.28
C ASN A 194 6.32 4.63 23.45
N ASN A 195 6.58 5.91 23.16
CA ASN A 195 6.98 6.91 24.15
C ASN A 195 5.81 7.59 24.88
N GLY A 196 4.56 7.22 24.59
CA GLY A 196 3.37 7.77 25.27
C GLY A 196 3.00 9.19 24.85
N GLN A 197 3.54 9.68 23.73
CA GLN A 197 3.19 10.98 23.17
C GLN A 197 1.80 10.98 22.52
N VAL A 198 1.33 9.79 22.11
CA VAL A 198 0.00 9.52 21.56
C VAL A 198 -0.62 8.31 22.25
N ASP A 199 -1.95 8.30 22.31
CA ASP A 199 -2.74 7.24 22.95
C ASP A 199 -3.12 6.14 21.96
N VAL A 200 -3.27 6.51 20.68
CA VAL A 200 -3.85 5.67 19.63
C VAL A 200 -3.03 5.74 18.34
N ILE A 201 -2.80 4.59 17.70
CA ILE A 201 -2.27 4.47 16.34
C ILE A 201 -3.05 3.42 15.55
N ALA A 202 -2.93 3.44 14.22
CA ALA A 202 -3.36 2.34 13.36
C ALA A 202 -2.14 1.74 12.66
N ALA A 203 -1.98 0.41 12.70
CA ALA A 203 -0.83 -0.26 12.10
C ALA A 203 -1.16 -1.67 11.62
N PRO A 204 -0.54 -2.15 10.52
CA PRO A 204 -0.65 -3.55 10.11
C PRO A 204 0.28 -4.43 10.94
N ALA A 205 0.03 -5.74 10.95
CA ALA A 205 0.90 -6.70 11.62
C ALA A 205 2.36 -6.63 11.12
N TYR A 206 2.56 -6.26 9.86
CA TYR A 206 3.87 -5.99 9.26
C TYR A 206 4.74 -5.03 10.08
N ALA A 207 4.13 -4.00 10.66
CA ALA A 207 4.85 -2.98 11.44
C ALA A 207 5.09 -3.38 12.89
N TYR A 208 4.40 -4.41 13.41
CA TYR A 208 4.35 -4.73 14.84
C TYR A 208 5.73 -5.00 15.46
N LYS A 209 6.48 -5.96 14.89
CA LYS A 209 7.82 -6.32 15.36
C LYS A 209 8.87 -5.27 14.96
N PRO A 210 8.96 -4.84 13.68
CA PRO A 210 9.99 -3.88 13.25
C PRO A 210 9.96 -2.55 14.00
N LEU A 211 8.78 -2.06 14.37
CA LEU A 211 8.62 -0.80 15.08
C LEU A 211 8.42 -0.97 16.59
N GLU A 212 8.60 -2.18 17.11
CA GLU A 212 8.51 -2.52 18.53
C GLU A 212 7.22 -2.01 19.18
N ILE A 213 6.08 -2.09 18.48
CA ILE A 213 4.79 -1.50 18.91
C ILE A 213 4.31 -2.07 20.26
N SER A 214 4.80 -3.26 20.62
CA SER A 214 4.58 -3.86 21.94
C SER A 214 5.02 -2.98 23.11
N LYS A 215 6.02 -2.10 22.92
CA LYS A 215 6.47 -1.15 23.96
C LYS A 215 5.37 -0.15 24.32
N GLY A 216 4.66 0.38 23.33
CA GLY A 216 3.54 1.29 23.56
C GLY A 216 2.30 0.62 24.11
N LEU A 217 2.05 -0.65 23.74
CA LEU A 217 0.95 -1.43 24.33
C LEU A 217 1.19 -1.73 25.82
N GLY A 218 2.43 -2.01 26.21
CA GLY A 218 2.76 -2.34 27.60
C GLY A 218 1.90 -3.50 28.13
N THR A 219 1.43 -3.39 29.37
CA THR A 219 0.54 -4.39 29.99
C THR A 219 -0.95 -4.09 29.81
N ASN A 220 -1.31 -2.83 29.55
CA ASN A 220 -2.69 -2.34 29.60
C ASN A 220 -3.29 -2.05 28.22
N GLY A 221 -2.48 -2.04 27.17
CA GLY A 221 -2.91 -1.74 25.81
C GLY A 221 -3.69 -2.87 25.17
N ALA A 222 -4.38 -2.52 24.08
CA ALA A 222 -5.18 -3.44 23.29
C ALA A 222 -5.05 -3.14 21.79
N ILE A 223 -5.39 -4.15 20.99
CA ILE A 223 -5.51 -4.11 19.55
C ILE A 223 -6.94 -4.56 19.22
N PHE A 224 -7.72 -3.67 18.63
CA PHE A 224 -9.11 -3.97 18.29
C PHE A 224 -9.18 -4.81 17.01
N ASP A 225 -9.97 -5.88 17.03
CA ASP A 225 -10.19 -6.82 15.92
C ASP A 225 -11.08 -6.28 14.79
N PHE A 226 -10.89 -5.00 14.48
CA PHE A 226 -11.64 -4.26 13.49
C PHE A 226 -10.66 -3.54 12.56
N PRO A 227 -10.49 -4.04 11.32
CA PRO A 227 -9.58 -3.44 10.38
C PRO A 227 -10.15 -2.12 9.87
N VAL A 228 -9.37 -1.04 10.01
CA VAL A 228 -9.79 0.31 9.62
C VAL A 228 -9.31 0.68 8.23
N ILE A 229 -8.24 0.06 7.75
CA ILE A 229 -7.69 0.28 6.42
C ILE A 229 -6.94 -0.98 5.97
N ASN A 230 -7.02 -1.31 4.69
CA ASN A 230 -6.07 -2.22 4.07
C ASN A 230 -4.87 -1.41 3.61
N LEU A 231 -3.66 -1.93 3.79
CA LEU A 231 -2.45 -1.30 3.28
C LEU A 231 -1.84 -2.16 2.17
N THR A 232 -1.60 -1.56 1.02
CA THR A 232 -0.79 -2.14 -0.06
C THR A 232 0.52 -1.37 -0.26
N ALA A 233 1.47 -2.06 -0.88
CA ALA A 233 2.64 -1.47 -1.49
C ALA A 233 2.50 -1.54 -3.01
N ASP A 234 2.87 -0.46 -3.68
CA ASP A 234 2.83 -0.34 -5.12
C ASP A 234 4.25 -0.17 -5.66
N ILE A 235 4.54 -0.81 -6.78
CA ILE A 235 5.71 -0.47 -7.60
C ILE A 235 5.24 0.47 -8.70
N ILE A 236 5.71 1.72 -8.67
CA ILE A 236 5.43 2.73 -9.69
C ILE A 236 6.67 2.89 -10.57
N ILE A 237 6.48 2.95 -11.89
CA ILE A 237 7.56 3.11 -12.86
C ILE A 237 7.28 4.27 -13.81
N ARG A 238 8.35 4.85 -14.36
CA ARG A 238 8.30 5.69 -15.56
C ARG A 238 8.38 4.79 -16.79
N PRO A 239 7.27 4.48 -17.48
CA PRO A 239 7.23 3.38 -18.46
C PRO A 239 8.22 3.58 -19.63
N ASN A 240 8.59 4.81 -19.97
CA ASN A 240 9.59 5.13 -20.99
C ASN A 240 11.04 4.73 -20.61
N LYS A 241 11.31 4.44 -19.34
CA LYS A 241 12.61 3.97 -18.83
C LYS A 241 12.70 2.44 -18.81
N PHE A 242 11.59 1.75 -19.01
CA PHE A 242 11.48 0.30 -18.97
C PHE A 242 11.23 -0.27 -20.38
N PRO A 243 11.55 -1.55 -20.62
CA PRO A 243 11.23 -2.21 -21.88
C PRO A 243 9.74 -2.14 -22.22
N LYS A 244 9.39 -2.07 -23.51
CA LYS A 244 8.01 -2.03 -23.96
C LYS A 244 7.21 -3.23 -23.41
N GLY A 245 6.06 -2.94 -22.79
CA GLY A 245 5.18 -3.95 -22.20
C GLY A 245 5.66 -4.51 -20.86
N PHE A 246 6.71 -3.94 -20.25
CA PHE A 246 7.22 -4.35 -18.94
C PHE A 246 6.14 -4.34 -17.86
N GLY A 247 5.33 -3.28 -17.75
CA GLY A 247 4.27 -3.20 -16.75
C GLY A 247 3.25 -4.35 -16.84
N LEU A 248 2.87 -4.80 -18.04
CA LEU A 248 1.97 -5.95 -18.20
C LEU A 248 2.59 -7.26 -17.70
N LYS A 249 3.87 -7.51 -18.01
CA LYS A 249 4.60 -8.70 -17.55
C LYS A 249 4.79 -8.67 -16.03
N SER A 250 5.16 -7.51 -15.50
CA SER A 250 5.31 -7.26 -14.07
C SER A 250 4.02 -7.53 -13.30
N ARG A 251 2.87 -7.03 -13.76
CA ARG A 251 1.57 -7.28 -13.12
C ARG A 251 1.16 -8.74 -13.17
N ALA A 252 1.40 -9.41 -14.30
CA ALA A 252 1.14 -10.85 -14.41
C ALA A 252 1.99 -11.67 -13.42
N TRP A 253 3.23 -11.26 -13.17
CA TRP A 253 4.07 -11.84 -12.12
C TRP A 253 3.52 -11.53 -10.72
N ALA A 254 3.14 -10.29 -10.44
CA ALA A 254 2.62 -9.88 -9.14
C ALA A 254 1.36 -10.67 -8.75
N ILE A 255 0.44 -10.92 -9.69
CA ILE A 255 -0.74 -11.78 -9.49
C ILE A 255 -0.33 -13.19 -9.03
N LYS A 256 0.72 -13.77 -9.62
CA LYS A 256 1.23 -15.10 -9.23
C LYS A 256 1.86 -15.11 -7.84
N GLN A 257 2.34 -13.97 -7.34
CA GLN A 257 2.91 -13.86 -6.00
C GLN A 257 1.87 -13.64 -4.90
N LEU A 258 0.63 -13.29 -5.26
CA LEU A 258 -0.42 -13.00 -4.26
C LEU A 258 -0.62 -14.13 -3.23
N PRO A 259 -0.69 -15.43 -3.58
CA PRO A 259 -0.84 -16.48 -2.58
C PRO A 259 0.29 -16.48 -1.52
N LYS A 260 1.54 -16.30 -1.95
CA LYS A 260 2.71 -16.19 -1.05
C LYS A 260 2.62 -14.94 -0.18
N ASN A 261 2.26 -13.81 -0.79
CA ASN A 261 2.07 -12.54 -0.07
C ASN A 261 1.01 -12.69 1.04
N PHE A 262 -0.20 -13.16 0.72
CA PHE A 262 -1.28 -13.33 1.71
C PHE A 262 -0.96 -14.37 2.79
N SER A 263 -0.23 -15.45 2.46
CA SER A 263 0.25 -16.41 3.45
C SER A 263 1.23 -15.76 4.44
N THR A 264 2.10 -14.87 3.95
CA THR A 264 3.03 -14.11 4.79
C THR A 264 2.28 -13.15 5.71
N ILE A 265 1.28 -12.43 5.19
CA ILE A 265 0.44 -11.53 6.01
C ILE A 265 -0.29 -12.30 7.11
N ALA A 266 -0.93 -13.42 6.77
CA ALA A 266 -1.64 -14.25 7.75
C ALA A 266 -0.71 -14.73 8.88
N ARG A 267 0.54 -15.10 8.56
CA ARG A 267 1.55 -15.47 9.55
C ARG A 267 1.91 -14.29 10.46
N LEU A 268 2.12 -13.09 9.89
CA LEU A 268 2.42 -11.89 10.67
C LEU A 268 1.26 -11.52 11.62
N GLU A 269 0.00 -11.66 11.17
CA GLU A 269 -1.19 -11.42 11.99
C GLU A 269 -1.37 -12.46 13.12
N ALA A 270 -0.97 -13.71 12.87
CA ALA A 270 -0.96 -14.79 13.86
C ALA A 270 0.14 -14.59 14.93
N ASP A 271 1.28 -14.02 14.55
CA ASP A 271 2.42 -13.72 15.44
C ASP A 271 2.11 -12.63 16.49
N ILE A 272 1.03 -11.86 16.34
CA ILE A 272 0.61 -10.87 17.33
C ILE A 272 0.06 -11.59 18.58
N PRO A 273 0.62 -11.34 19.78
CA PRO A 273 0.18 -12.01 21.00
C PRO A 273 -1.32 -11.81 21.28
N ALA A 274 -2.02 -12.93 21.50
CA ALA A 274 -3.48 -12.94 21.73
C ALA A 274 -3.92 -12.07 22.92
N LYS A 275 -3.05 -11.89 23.94
CA LYS A 275 -3.32 -11.04 25.11
C LYS A 275 -3.65 -9.59 24.77
N TYR A 276 -3.24 -9.10 23.60
CA TYR A 276 -3.55 -7.75 23.15
C TYR A 276 -4.84 -7.67 22.34
N LYS A 277 -5.33 -8.77 21.79
CA LYS A 277 -6.49 -8.75 20.89
C LYS A 277 -7.77 -8.54 21.70
N GLN A 278 -8.55 -7.55 21.34
CA GLN A 278 -9.83 -7.24 21.97
C GLN A 278 -10.91 -7.06 20.92
N ALA A 279 -12.07 -7.69 21.16
CA ALA A 279 -13.22 -7.56 20.28
C ALA A 279 -13.93 -6.22 20.50
N LEU A 280 -14.39 -5.59 19.42
CA LEU A 280 -15.39 -4.52 19.50
C LEU A 280 -16.79 -5.09 19.66
N SER A 281 -17.67 -4.34 20.33
CA SER A 281 -19.10 -4.66 20.40
C SER A 281 -19.70 -4.68 18.99
N SER A 282 -20.76 -5.47 18.77
CA SER A 282 -21.46 -5.50 17.48
C SER A 282 -22.02 -4.12 17.10
N GLU A 283 -22.46 -3.35 18.09
CA GLU A 283 -22.93 -1.97 17.93
C GLU A 283 -21.80 -1.05 17.45
N ASP A 284 -20.65 -1.03 18.12
CA ASP A 284 -19.51 -0.19 17.70
C ASP A 284 -19.00 -0.60 16.32
N ARG A 285 -18.92 -1.90 16.02
CA ARG A 285 -18.54 -2.39 14.68
C ARG A 285 -19.47 -1.81 13.61
N HIS A 286 -20.79 -1.82 13.85
CA HIS A 286 -21.76 -1.26 12.93
C HIS A 286 -21.60 0.26 12.79
N ARG A 287 -21.42 0.98 13.90
CA ARG A 287 -21.23 2.45 13.92
C ARG A 287 -19.94 2.85 13.19
N TYR A 288 -18.82 2.19 13.45
CA TYR A 288 -17.56 2.41 12.75
C TYR A 288 -17.71 2.14 11.25
N GLN A 289 -18.35 1.03 10.88
CA GLN A 289 -18.54 0.69 9.48
C GLN A 289 -19.37 1.75 8.74
N LYS A 290 -20.47 2.22 9.33
CA LYS A 290 -21.29 3.30 8.77
C LYS A 290 -20.48 4.59 8.59
N MET A 291 -19.74 5.01 9.63
CA MET A 291 -18.88 6.19 9.56
C MET A 291 -17.83 6.07 8.45
N MET A 292 -17.16 4.92 8.33
CA MET A 292 -16.17 4.70 7.28
C MET A 292 -16.79 4.70 5.89
N ARG A 293 -17.98 4.12 5.70
CA ARG A 293 -18.72 4.20 4.43
C ARG A 293 -19.01 5.64 4.04
N ASP A 294 -19.57 6.42 4.97
CA ASP A 294 -19.89 7.81 4.71
C ASP A 294 -18.62 8.63 4.42
N GLY A 295 -17.50 8.24 5.05
CA GLY A 295 -16.17 8.80 4.75
C GLY A 295 -15.69 8.47 3.35
N ARG A 296 -15.85 7.22 2.89
CA ARG A 296 -15.49 6.83 1.51
C ARG A 296 -16.30 7.61 0.47
N ILE A 297 -17.60 7.81 0.69
CA ILE A 297 -18.45 8.58 -0.21
C ILE A 297 -17.96 10.03 -0.32
N GLU A 298 -17.72 10.68 0.83
CA GLU A 298 -17.24 12.06 0.87
C GLU A 298 -15.85 12.19 0.24
N LEU A 299 -14.90 11.32 0.60
CA LEU A 299 -13.55 11.31 0.04
C LEU A 299 -13.55 11.05 -1.47
N THR A 300 -14.53 10.29 -1.98
CA THR A 300 -14.72 10.11 -3.42
C THR A 300 -15.22 11.39 -4.09
N GLN A 301 -16.18 12.09 -3.46
CA GLN A 301 -16.69 13.38 -3.95
C GLN A 301 -15.60 14.47 -3.95
N LEU A 302 -14.72 14.46 -2.95
CA LEU A 302 -13.54 15.33 -2.86
C LEU A 302 -12.41 14.93 -3.83
N GLY A 303 -12.60 13.84 -4.60
CA GLY A 303 -11.63 13.38 -5.59
C GLY A 303 -10.42 12.66 -5.01
N VAL A 304 -10.43 12.30 -3.73
CA VAL A 304 -9.37 11.52 -3.07
C VAL A 304 -9.38 10.08 -3.56
N TYR A 305 -10.55 9.45 -3.58
CA TYR A 305 -10.73 8.09 -4.06
C TYR A 305 -11.23 8.03 -5.50
N ASP A 306 -10.83 6.98 -6.20
CA ASP A 306 -11.31 6.68 -7.54
C ASP A 306 -12.70 6.03 -7.48
N PRO A 307 -13.73 6.61 -8.13
CA PRO A 307 -15.09 6.09 -8.05
C PRO A 307 -15.25 4.72 -8.71
N VAL A 308 -14.40 4.35 -9.68
CA VAL A 308 -14.43 3.01 -10.27
C VAL A 308 -13.90 2.00 -9.26
N MET A 309 -12.80 2.31 -8.58
CA MET A 309 -12.25 1.45 -7.53
C MET A 309 -13.24 1.32 -6.36
N MET A 310 -13.94 2.38 -5.97
CA MET A 310 -14.97 2.30 -4.91
C MET A 310 -16.06 1.26 -5.23
N ARG A 311 -16.56 1.26 -6.47
CA ARG A 311 -17.50 0.22 -6.93
C ARG A 311 -16.88 -1.18 -6.93
N VAL A 312 -15.61 -1.31 -7.28
CA VAL A 312 -14.89 -2.60 -7.24
C VAL A 312 -14.80 -3.12 -5.81
N LEU A 313 -14.40 -2.28 -4.86
CA LEU A 313 -14.27 -2.65 -3.46
C LEU A 313 -15.62 -3.04 -2.87
N LYS A 314 -16.67 -2.28 -3.15
CA LYS A 314 -18.03 -2.64 -2.72
C LYS A 314 -18.46 -4.01 -3.27
N ARG A 315 -18.25 -4.26 -4.57
CA ARG A 315 -18.55 -5.57 -5.17
C ARG A 315 -17.72 -6.70 -4.54
N ALA A 316 -16.44 -6.44 -4.26
CA ALA A 316 -15.57 -7.42 -3.62
C ALA A 316 -16.04 -7.73 -2.19
N ARG A 317 -16.38 -6.71 -1.40
CA ARG A 317 -16.99 -6.87 -0.06
C ARG A 317 -18.27 -7.69 -0.14
N CYS A 318 -19.21 -7.32 -1.00
CA CYS A 318 -20.50 -8.01 -1.12
C CYS A 318 -20.39 -9.43 -1.69
N ALA A 319 -19.32 -9.75 -2.42
CA ALA A 319 -19.06 -11.11 -2.86
C ALA A 319 -18.55 -12.01 -1.71
N VAL A 320 -17.85 -11.45 -0.72
CA VAL A 320 -17.27 -12.18 0.42
C VAL A 320 -18.23 -12.18 1.61
N GLU A 321 -18.84 -11.03 1.92
CA GLU A 321 -19.71 -10.78 3.06
C GLU A 321 -21.11 -10.38 2.55
N ARG A 322 -21.86 -11.36 2.02
CA ARG A 322 -23.15 -11.10 1.35
C ARG A 322 -24.22 -10.44 2.24
N THR A 323 -24.13 -10.65 3.55
CA THR A 323 -25.07 -10.12 4.55
C THR A 323 -24.66 -8.74 5.07
N ASN A 324 -23.56 -8.17 4.58
CA ASN A 324 -23.12 -6.85 4.96
C ASN A 324 -24.16 -5.79 4.53
N PHE A 325 -24.53 -4.89 5.44
CA PHE A 325 -25.61 -3.92 5.21
C PHE A 325 -25.32 -2.99 4.01
N GLU A 326 -24.05 -2.75 3.68
CA GLU A 326 -23.68 -1.90 2.55
C GLU A 326 -24.13 -2.47 1.20
N CYS A 327 -24.39 -3.78 1.12
CA CYS A 327 -24.72 -4.48 -0.11
C CYS A 327 -26.13 -4.23 -0.62
N SER A 328 -27.05 -3.80 0.24
CA SER A 328 -28.41 -3.38 -0.13
C SER A 328 -28.51 -1.88 -0.40
N LEU A 329 -27.50 -1.09 -0.03
CA LEU A 329 -27.51 0.36 -0.22
C LEU A 329 -27.05 0.74 -1.62
N SER A 330 -27.55 1.86 -2.15
CA SER A 330 -26.99 2.50 -3.35
C SER A 330 -25.77 3.36 -3.00
N GLY A 331 -25.02 3.78 -4.01
CA GLY A 331 -23.83 4.62 -3.86
C GLY A 331 -22.58 3.86 -3.40
N GLU A 332 -21.47 4.59 -3.37
CA GLU A 332 -20.07 4.10 -3.44
C GLU A 332 -19.63 3.71 -4.85
#